data_AF-G2Y8Z2-F1
#
_entry.id   AF-G2Y8Z2-F1
#
_cell.length_a   1.000
_cell.length_b   1.000
_cell.length_c   1.000
_cell.angle_alpha   90.00
_cell.angle_beta   90.00
_cell.angle_gamma   90.00
#
_symmetry.space_group_name_H-M   'P 1'
#
loop_
_entity.id
_entity.type
_entity.pdbx_description
1 polymer ?
#
loop_
_entity_poly.entity_id
_entity_poly.type
_entity_poly.pdbx_seq_one_letter_code
_entity_poly.pdbx_strand_id
1 'polypeptide(L)'
;MELVRHTDTITHEKIITNNPSLDNILNLAFEKKLEGMEADIEELKRGTEESKRDIELLKIDTEELKRDSEESKRVLDQIIERLERDKKKTYREKKQGYIGETVSMRNRLIRMTSSRVPLQQQQQNEPKWMAIARKKRNYSAHEPDLNTVLMLACEYPDFFDILFDTIYGVPKNETKLLLDADKTGENQVYNILDDRGSAFHNHYADTCVKPFNSWLSAVRGLQDIQSATMNKASSDHKSCVRKQKSEVQKLVREWDTAFKEDEAKRDTGTKKCQKIIWEDYLDRGLLPLIKESIV
;
A
#
# COMPACT_ATOMS: atom_id res chain seq x y z
N MET A 1 -0.25 100.27 -32.63
CA MET A 1 -0.84 99.02 -33.15
C MET A 1 -2.28 99.33 -33.50
N GLU A 2 -2.72 99.00 -34.71
CA GLU A 2 -4.10 99.24 -35.15
C GLU A 2 -4.96 98.06 -34.70
N LEU A 3 -6.04 98.35 -33.97
CA LEU A 3 -6.97 97.35 -33.46
C LEU A 3 -8.10 97.20 -34.48
N VAL A 4 -8.34 95.97 -34.94
CA VAL A 4 -9.35 95.64 -35.94
C VAL A 4 -10.44 94.81 -35.29
N ARG A 5 -11.69 95.10 -35.65
CA ARG A 5 -12.84 94.30 -35.24
C ARG A 5 -12.86 93.01 -36.08
N HIS A 6 -12.70 91.86 -35.42
CA HIS A 6 -12.70 90.53 -36.03
C HIS A 6 -13.87 89.71 -35.46
N THR A 7 -14.37 88.75 -36.21
CA THR A 7 -15.40 87.81 -35.74
C THR A 7 -14.74 86.45 -35.63
N ASP A 8 -14.68 85.92 -34.42
CA ASP A 8 -14.10 84.60 -34.16
C ASP A 8 -14.90 83.52 -34.90
N THR A 9 -14.21 82.65 -35.63
CA THR A 9 -14.86 81.69 -36.53
C THR A 9 -15.50 80.51 -35.80
N ILE A 10 -15.13 80.25 -34.54
CA ILE A 10 -15.62 79.11 -33.76
C ILE A 10 -16.78 79.51 -32.85
N THR A 11 -16.62 80.59 -32.12
CA THR A 11 -17.59 81.12 -31.14
C THR A 11 -18.57 82.11 -31.76
N HIS A 12 -18.24 82.65 -32.95
CA HIS A 12 -18.99 83.70 -33.65
C HIS A 12 -19.08 85.03 -32.87
N GLU A 13 -18.23 85.20 -31.86
CA GLU A 13 -18.16 86.43 -31.07
C GLU A 13 -17.36 87.52 -31.79
N LYS A 14 -17.76 88.79 -31.62
CA LYS A 14 -17.01 89.94 -32.17
C LYS A 14 -15.92 90.35 -31.19
N ILE A 15 -14.67 90.14 -31.57
CA ILE A 15 -13.49 90.49 -30.78
C ILE A 15 -12.75 91.69 -31.39
N ILE A 16 -11.97 92.39 -30.57
CA ILE A 16 -11.08 93.46 -31.02
C ILE A 16 -9.65 92.93 -30.88
N THR A 17 -8.95 92.74 -31.99
CA THR A 17 -7.60 92.17 -32.03
C THR A 17 -6.67 93.00 -32.91
N ASN A 18 -5.39 93.03 -32.58
CA ASN A 18 -4.35 93.63 -33.42
C ASN A 18 -3.78 92.63 -34.45
N ASN A 19 -4.19 91.36 -34.41
CA ASN A 19 -3.69 90.30 -35.28
C ASN A 19 -4.79 89.24 -35.60
N PRO A 20 -5.77 89.59 -36.45
CA PRO A 20 -6.86 88.67 -36.85
C PRO A 20 -6.36 87.43 -37.61
N SER A 21 -5.19 87.50 -38.26
CA SER A 21 -4.61 86.34 -38.94
C SER A 21 -4.14 85.28 -37.94
N LEU A 22 -3.58 85.67 -36.80
CA LEU A 22 -3.19 84.74 -35.74
C LEU A 22 -4.41 84.06 -35.11
N ASP A 23 -5.50 84.80 -34.92
CA ASP A 23 -6.78 84.29 -34.39
C ASP A 23 -7.36 83.19 -35.29
N ASN A 24 -7.43 83.44 -36.61
CA ASN A 24 -7.83 82.44 -37.59
C ASN A 24 -6.93 81.18 -37.60
N ILE A 25 -5.61 81.34 -37.41
CA ILE A 25 -4.67 80.20 -37.35
C ILE A 25 -4.93 79.35 -36.09
N LEU A 26 -5.18 80.00 -34.95
CA LEU A 26 -5.50 79.31 -33.70
C LEU A 26 -6.84 78.56 -33.81
N ASN A 27 -7.83 79.18 -34.44
CA ASN A 27 -9.13 78.55 -34.69
C ASN A 27 -9.00 77.32 -35.60
N LEU A 28 -8.26 77.44 -36.71
CA LEU A 28 -7.98 76.29 -37.59
C LEU A 28 -7.21 75.17 -36.86
N ALA A 29 -6.28 75.53 -35.97
CA ALA A 29 -5.56 74.54 -35.15
C ALA A 29 -6.47 73.84 -34.13
N PHE A 30 -7.45 74.57 -33.58
CA PHE A 30 -8.44 74.03 -32.67
C PHE A 30 -9.42 73.08 -33.37
N GLU A 31 -9.95 73.45 -34.54
CA GLU A 31 -10.80 72.60 -35.37
C GLU A 31 -10.10 71.28 -35.71
N LYS A 32 -8.85 71.32 -36.17
CA LYS A 32 -8.06 70.11 -36.44
C LYS A 32 -7.87 69.22 -35.21
N LYS A 33 -7.72 69.84 -34.03
CA LYS A 33 -7.61 69.09 -32.78
C LYS A 33 -8.94 68.44 -32.40
N LEU A 34 -10.06 69.12 -32.61
CA LEU A 34 -11.40 68.56 -32.41
C LEU A 34 -11.66 67.38 -33.35
N GLU A 35 -11.35 67.52 -34.65
CA GLU A 35 -11.47 66.43 -35.62
C GLU A 35 -10.63 65.20 -35.21
N GLY A 36 -9.40 65.44 -34.72
CA GLY A 36 -8.56 64.36 -34.17
C GLY A 36 -9.17 63.70 -32.94
N MET A 37 -9.71 64.48 -32.00
CA MET A 37 -10.39 63.95 -30.82
C MET A 37 -11.66 63.16 -31.19
N GLU A 38 -12.43 63.60 -32.18
CA GLU A 38 -13.60 62.86 -32.67
C GLU A 38 -13.20 61.51 -33.28
N ALA A 39 -12.13 61.47 -34.07
CA ALA A 39 -11.60 60.23 -34.63
C ALA A 39 -11.13 59.26 -33.53
N ASP A 40 -10.40 59.75 -32.52
CA ASP A 40 -9.96 58.97 -31.37
C ASP A 40 -11.16 58.41 -30.57
N ILE A 41 -12.20 59.21 -30.38
CA ILE A 41 -13.44 58.79 -29.70
C ILE A 41 -14.13 57.67 -30.46
N GLU A 42 -14.25 57.77 -31.79
CA GLU A 42 -14.86 56.71 -32.61
C GLU A 42 -14.03 55.41 -32.60
N GLU A 43 -12.69 55.51 -32.64
CA GLU A 43 -11.82 54.35 -32.49
C GLU A 43 -11.99 53.68 -31.12
N LEU A 44 -12.02 54.46 -30.03
CA LEU A 44 -12.26 53.94 -28.69
C LEU A 44 -13.63 53.27 -28.55
N LYS A 45 -14.68 53.82 -29.16
CA LYS A 45 -16.01 53.18 -29.19
C LYS A 45 -15.95 51.82 -29.89
N ARG A 46 -15.29 51.75 -31.05
CA ARG A 46 -15.12 50.49 -31.79
C ARG A 46 -14.36 49.45 -30.98
N GLY A 47 -13.23 49.83 -30.38
CA GLY A 47 -12.44 48.94 -29.53
C GLY A 47 -13.18 48.48 -28.27
N THR A 48 -14.04 49.34 -27.72
CA THR A 48 -14.92 48.98 -26.58
C THR A 48 -15.97 47.95 -26.98
N GLU A 49 -16.59 48.09 -28.15
CA GLU A 49 -17.57 47.12 -28.66
C GLU A 49 -16.94 45.77 -29.02
N GLU A 50 -15.72 45.77 -29.56
CA GLU A 50 -14.95 44.54 -29.80
C GLU A 50 -14.63 43.83 -28.47
N SER A 51 -14.10 44.56 -27.49
CA SER A 51 -13.80 44.03 -26.16
C SER A 51 -15.04 43.45 -25.46
N LYS A 52 -16.22 44.05 -25.64
CA LYS A 52 -17.48 43.52 -25.10
C LYS A 52 -17.83 42.14 -25.68
N ARG A 53 -17.64 41.96 -27.00
CA ARG A 53 -17.89 40.67 -27.67
C ARG A 53 -16.91 39.61 -27.19
N ASP A 54 -15.63 39.95 -27.06
CA ASP A 54 -14.62 39.02 -26.57
C ASP A 54 -14.91 38.58 -25.13
N ILE A 55 -15.34 39.50 -24.27
CA ILE A 55 -15.77 39.18 -22.90
C ILE A 55 -16.98 38.24 -22.89
N GLU A 56 -17.91 38.39 -23.83
CA GLU A 56 -19.08 37.52 -23.94
C GLU A 56 -18.69 36.09 -24.37
N LEU A 57 -17.77 35.96 -25.34
CA LEU A 57 -17.22 34.67 -25.74
C LEU A 57 -16.46 33.99 -24.59
N LEU A 58 -15.59 34.72 -23.87
CA LEU A 58 -14.86 34.18 -22.72
C LEU A 58 -15.79 33.68 -21.61
N LYS A 59 -16.95 34.32 -21.41
CA LYS A 59 -17.95 33.83 -20.45
C LYS A 59 -18.53 32.48 -20.88
N ILE A 60 -18.82 32.29 -22.16
CA ILE A 60 -19.32 31.03 -22.71
C ILE A 60 -18.28 29.92 -22.51
N ASP A 61 -17.04 30.17 -22.91
CA ASP A 61 -15.93 29.21 -22.78
C ASP A 61 -15.71 28.84 -21.30
N THR A 62 -15.79 29.81 -20.39
CA THR A 62 -15.65 29.57 -18.94
C THR A 62 -16.76 28.66 -18.41
N GLU A 63 -18.01 28.83 -18.87
CA GLU A 63 -19.13 27.97 -18.47
C GLU A 63 -19.04 26.56 -19.08
N GLU A 64 -18.49 26.41 -20.28
CA GLU A 64 -18.19 25.10 -20.86
C GLU A 64 -17.09 24.38 -20.06
N LEU A 65 -15.97 25.05 -19.77
CA LEU A 65 -14.89 24.48 -18.95
C LEU A 65 -15.36 24.07 -17.55
N LYS A 66 -16.27 24.83 -16.93
CA LYS A 66 -16.88 24.44 -15.65
C LYS A 66 -17.69 23.15 -15.77
N ARG A 67 -18.48 23.00 -16.85
CA ARG A 67 -19.27 21.78 -17.09
C ARG A 67 -18.36 20.58 -17.32
N ASP A 68 -17.33 20.73 -18.15
CA ASP A 68 -16.35 19.67 -18.43
C ASP A 68 -15.58 19.25 -17.18
N SER A 69 -15.22 20.23 -16.33
CA SER A 69 -14.56 19.97 -15.04
C SER A 69 -15.48 19.19 -14.09
N GLU A 70 -16.76 19.54 -14.03
CA GLU A 70 -17.74 18.87 -13.18
C GLU A 70 -18.05 17.44 -13.68
N GLU A 71 -18.14 17.25 -15.00
CA GLU A 71 -18.28 15.93 -15.61
C GLU A 71 -17.05 15.05 -15.33
N SER A 72 -15.85 15.59 -15.55
CA SER A 72 -14.59 14.89 -15.26
C SER A 72 -14.51 14.44 -13.80
N LYS A 73 -14.94 15.30 -12.87
CA LYS A 73 -14.99 14.98 -11.45
C LYS A 73 -15.95 13.82 -11.16
N ARG A 74 -17.15 13.82 -11.75
CA ARG A 74 -18.12 12.71 -11.60
C ARG A 74 -17.58 11.39 -12.14
N VAL A 75 -16.91 11.43 -13.29
CA VAL A 75 -16.27 10.24 -13.87
C VAL A 75 -15.17 9.70 -12.95
N LEU A 76 -14.34 10.59 -12.39
CA LEU A 76 -13.30 10.20 -11.43
C LEU A 76 -13.90 9.57 -10.17
N ASP A 77 -14.95 10.16 -9.60
CA ASP A 77 -15.63 9.61 -8.43
C ASP A 77 -16.18 8.19 -8.69
N GLN A 78 -16.79 7.96 -9.86
CA GLN A 78 -17.28 6.63 -10.26
C GLN A 78 -16.13 5.61 -10.44
N ILE A 79 -14.99 6.03 -10.98
CA ILE A 79 -13.81 5.19 -11.13
C ILE A 79 -13.27 4.80 -9.75
N ILE A 80 -13.18 5.76 -8.82
CA ILE A 80 -12.72 5.53 -7.44
C ILE A 80 -13.63 4.50 -6.76
N GLU A 81 -14.96 4.69 -6.80
CA GLU A 81 -15.92 3.74 -6.20
C GLU A 81 -15.82 2.33 -6.80
N ARG A 82 -15.59 2.24 -8.12
CA ARG A 82 -15.38 0.95 -8.78
C ARG A 82 -14.09 0.28 -8.31
N LEU A 83 -12.99 1.02 -8.27
CA LEU A 83 -11.70 0.52 -7.81
C LEU A 83 -11.73 0.06 -6.35
N GLU A 84 -12.44 0.79 -5.48
CA GLU A 84 -12.62 0.37 -4.09
C GLU A 84 -13.41 -0.94 -3.96
N ARG A 85 -14.49 -1.10 -4.75
CA ARG A 85 -15.26 -2.35 -4.81
C ARG A 85 -14.41 -3.51 -5.32
N ASP A 86 -13.66 -3.29 -6.40
CA ASP A 86 -12.79 -4.30 -6.99
C ASP A 86 -11.68 -4.70 -6.01
N LYS A 87 -11.02 -3.72 -5.35
CA LYS A 87 -10.02 -3.97 -4.31
C LYS A 87 -10.60 -4.82 -3.17
N LYS A 88 -11.81 -4.50 -2.69
CA LYS A 88 -12.48 -5.25 -1.63
C LYS A 88 -12.84 -6.67 -2.07
N LYS A 89 -13.28 -6.85 -3.31
CA LYS A 89 -13.56 -8.16 -3.91
C LYS A 89 -12.28 -9.01 -3.98
N THR A 90 -11.21 -8.47 -4.57
CA THR A 90 -9.91 -9.14 -4.65
C THR A 90 -9.36 -9.51 -3.28
N TYR A 91 -9.48 -8.62 -2.29
CA TYR A 91 -9.05 -8.91 -0.91
C TYR A 91 -9.83 -10.10 -0.32
N ARG A 92 -11.16 -10.14 -0.51
CA ARG A 92 -11.99 -11.27 -0.05
C ARG A 92 -11.61 -12.58 -0.75
N GLU A 93 -11.39 -12.54 -2.06
CA GLU A 93 -11.00 -13.71 -2.85
C GLU A 93 -9.62 -14.25 -2.43
N LYS A 94 -8.62 -13.36 -2.27
CA LYS A 94 -7.30 -13.73 -1.74
C LYS A 94 -7.40 -14.34 -0.34
N LYS A 95 -8.14 -13.70 0.58
CA LYS A 95 -8.36 -14.23 1.93
C LYS A 95 -8.98 -15.64 1.91
N GLN A 96 -9.98 -15.87 1.06
CA GLN A 96 -10.58 -17.21 0.91
C GLN A 96 -9.59 -18.23 0.35
N GLY A 97 -8.74 -17.82 -0.59
CA GLY A 97 -7.65 -18.65 -1.12
C GLY A 97 -6.69 -19.11 -0.01
N TYR A 98 -6.22 -18.17 0.82
CA TYR A 98 -5.34 -18.48 1.95
C TYR A 98 -6.00 -19.37 3.00
N ILE A 99 -7.28 -19.13 3.35
CA ILE A 99 -8.02 -19.99 4.27
C ILE A 99 -8.06 -21.43 3.73
N GLY A 100 -8.34 -21.60 2.43
CA GLY A 100 -8.33 -22.90 1.78
C GLY A 100 -6.95 -23.58 1.83
N GLU A 101 -5.87 -22.82 1.70
CA GLU A 101 -4.51 -23.34 1.82
C GLU A 101 -4.17 -23.71 3.27
N THR A 102 -4.56 -22.92 4.28
CA THR A 102 -4.36 -23.27 5.70
C THR A 102 -5.08 -24.57 6.07
N VAL A 103 -6.30 -24.77 5.59
CA VAL A 103 -7.02 -26.05 5.75
C VAL A 103 -6.25 -27.20 5.07
N SER A 104 -5.67 -26.94 3.89
CA SER A 104 -4.83 -27.89 3.16
C SER A 104 -3.56 -28.25 3.93
N MET A 105 -2.89 -27.29 4.57
CA MET A 105 -1.74 -27.50 5.44
C MET A 105 -2.06 -28.48 6.58
N ARG A 106 -3.13 -28.21 7.33
CA ARG A 106 -3.59 -29.09 8.43
C ARG A 106 -3.83 -30.51 7.93
N ASN A 107 -4.58 -30.65 6.84
CA ASN A 107 -4.90 -31.95 6.27
C ASN A 107 -3.65 -32.67 5.72
N ARG A 108 -2.61 -31.95 5.33
CA ARG A 108 -1.33 -32.54 4.90
C ARG A 108 -0.51 -33.02 6.09
N LEU A 109 -0.43 -32.22 7.15
CA LEU A 109 0.22 -32.57 8.42
C LEU A 109 -0.35 -33.88 8.97
N ILE A 110 -1.68 -33.94 9.09
CA ILE A 110 -2.41 -35.13 9.57
C ILE A 110 -2.10 -36.36 8.69
N ARG A 111 -2.07 -36.20 7.35
CA ARG A 111 -1.75 -37.30 6.44
C ARG A 111 -0.32 -37.80 6.59
N MET A 112 0.63 -36.92 6.89
CA MET A 112 2.01 -37.35 7.17
C MET A 112 2.10 -38.18 8.44
N THR A 113 1.39 -37.81 9.50
CA THR A 113 1.45 -38.47 10.82
C THR A 113 0.54 -39.67 10.98
N SER A 114 -0.48 -39.78 10.14
CA SER A 114 -1.48 -40.85 10.20
C SER A 114 -1.47 -41.68 8.94
N SER A 115 -0.41 -42.46 8.77
CA SER A 115 -0.25 -43.44 7.69
C SER A 115 -1.30 -44.56 7.69
N ARG A 116 -2.28 -44.57 8.62
CA ARG A 116 -3.27 -45.64 8.81
C ARG A 116 -4.72 -45.19 9.05
N VAL A 117 -5.04 -43.89 9.07
CA VAL A 117 -6.44 -43.44 9.24
C VAL A 117 -7.07 -43.22 7.87
N PRO A 118 -8.16 -43.94 7.52
CA PRO A 118 -8.83 -43.73 6.24
C PRO A 118 -9.28 -42.28 6.07
N LEU A 119 -9.10 -41.73 4.86
CA LEU A 119 -9.46 -40.35 4.50
C LEU A 119 -10.92 -39.99 4.87
N GLN A 120 -11.81 -40.99 4.93
CA GLN A 120 -13.21 -40.87 5.31
C GLN A 120 -13.43 -40.54 6.80
N GLN A 121 -12.60 -41.06 7.71
CA GLN A 121 -12.70 -40.73 9.15
C GLN A 121 -12.16 -39.32 9.43
N GLN A 122 -11.12 -38.89 8.71
CA GLN A 122 -10.60 -37.51 8.80
C GLN A 122 -11.63 -36.46 8.32
N GLN A 123 -12.52 -36.82 7.40
CA GLN A 123 -13.55 -35.94 6.85
C GLN A 123 -14.85 -35.91 7.67
N GLN A 124 -15.08 -36.89 8.55
CA GLN A 124 -16.29 -36.93 9.39
C GLN A 124 -16.26 -35.86 10.50
N ASN A 125 -15.07 -35.50 10.98
CA ASN A 125 -14.90 -34.50 12.04
C ASN A 125 -14.56 -33.11 11.51
N GLU A 126 -14.44 -32.93 10.18
CA GLU A 126 -14.13 -31.63 9.57
C GLU A 126 -15.41 -30.77 9.42
N PRO A 127 -15.44 -29.54 9.99
CA PRO A 127 -16.54 -28.61 9.79
C PRO A 127 -16.86 -28.37 8.30
N LYS A 128 -18.15 -28.28 7.96
CA LYS A 128 -18.62 -28.06 6.57
C LYS A 128 -17.95 -26.88 5.88
N TRP A 129 -17.64 -25.82 6.62
CA TRP A 129 -17.01 -24.62 6.06
C TRP A 129 -15.57 -24.87 5.58
N MET A 130 -14.79 -25.73 6.26
CA MET A 130 -13.42 -26.07 5.85
C MET A 130 -13.43 -26.85 4.53
N ALA A 131 -14.40 -27.77 4.37
CA ALA A 131 -14.60 -28.49 3.11
C ALA A 131 -14.93 -27.52 1.95
N ILE A 132 -15.71 -26.46 2.21
CA ILE A 132 -16.00 -25.41 1.22
C ILE A 132 -14.76 -24.56 0.93
N ALA A 133 -14.03 -24.14 1.96
CA ALA A 133 -12.82 -23.34 1.82
C ALA A 133 -11.75 -24.07 1.00
N ARG A 134 -11.56 -25.37 1.26
CA ARG A 134 -10.65 -26.24 0.49
C ARG A 134 -11.02 -26.34 -1.00
N LYS A 135 -12.31 -26.31 -1.35
CA LYS A 135 -12.75 -26.27 -2.77
C LYS A 135 -12.48 -24.93 -3.43
N LYS A 136 -12.47 -23.85 -2.65
CA LYS A 136 -12.17 -22.48 -3.09
C LYS A 136 -10.68 -22.12 -2.96
N ARG A 137 -9.85 -23.08 -2.57
CA ARG A 137 -8.39 -22.94 -2.52
C ARG A 137 -7.89 -22.41 -3.85
N ASN A 138 -7.02 -21.42 -3.78
CA ASN A 138 -6.25 -21.02 -4.93
C ASN A 138 -5.16 -22.08 -5.14
N TYR A 139 -5.33 -22.98 -6.12
CA TYR A 139 -4.33 -24.00 -6.41
C TYR A 139 -2.97 -23.40 -6.75
N SER A 140 -2.92 -22.13 -7.21
CA SER A 140 -1.69 -21.40 -7.51
C SER A 140 -1.10 -20.68 -6.28
N ALA A 141 -1.84 -20.53 -5.17
CA ALA A 141 -1.31 -20.04 -3.90
C ALA A 141 -0.83 -21.23 -3.07
N HIS A 142 0.30 -21.81 -3.48
CA HIS A 142 0.95 -22.88 -2.71
C HIS A 142 1.66 -22.36 -1.44
N GLU A 143 1.59 -21.06 -1.19
CA GLU A 143 2.23 -20.39 -0.08
C GLU A 143 1.21 -20.16 1.04
N PRO A 144 1.51 -20.64 2.25
CA PRO A 144 0.76 -20.27 3.44
C PRO A 144 0.88 -18.76 3.71
N ASP A 145 -0.07 -18.22 4.48
CA ASP A 145 -0.02 -16.83 4.97
C ASP A 145 -0.17 -16.86 6.49
N LEU A 146 0.91 -16.52 7.20
CA LEU A 146 0.99 -16.54 8.66
C LEU A 146 -0.17 -15.75 9.31
N ASN A 147 -0.56 -14.61 8.74
CA ASN A 147 -1.69 -13.82 9.24
C ASN A 147 -3.02 -14.59 9.18
N THR A 148 -3.27 -15.30 8.09
CA THR A 148 -4.44 -16.15 7.94
C THR A 148 -4.42 -17.31 8.93
N VAL A 149 -3.25 -17.92 9.16
CA VAL A 149 -3.12 -18.98 10.18
C VAL A 149 -3.38 -18.44 11.58
N LEU A 150 -2.83 -17.28 11.93
CA LEU A 150 -3.08 -16.60 13.22
C LEU A 150 -4.57 -16.33 13.42
N MET A 151 -5.25 -15.80 12.41
CA MET A 151 -6.68 -15.54 12.45
C MET A 151 -7.49 -16.82 12.65
N LEU A 152 -7.22 -17.86 11.87
CA LEU A 152 -7.92 -19.14 11.98
C LEU A 152 -7.66 -19.85 13.31
N ALA A 153 -6.45 -19.76 13.86
CA ALA A 153 -6.12 -20.31 15.17
C ALA A 153 -6.69 -19.50 16.34
N CYS A 154 -7.12 -18.25 16.11
CA CYS A 154 -7.93 -17.51 17.08
C CYS A 154 -9.40 -17.91 17.00
N GLU A 155 -9.94 -18.14 15.79
CA GLU A 155 -11.34 -18.51 15.59
C GLU A 155 -11.62 -20.00 15.89
N TYR A 156 -10.68 -20.88 15.56
CA TYR A 156 -10.80 -22.34 15.63
C TYR A 156 -9.51 -22.99 16.17
N PRO A 157 -9.14 -22.71 17.43
CA PRO A 157 -7.87 -23.15 18.02
C PRO A 157 -7.68 -24.67 17.95
N ASP A 158 -8.73 -25.46 18.22
CA ASP A 158 -8.71 -26.92 18.19
C ASP A 158 -8.24 -27.50 16.84
N PHE A 159 -8.42 -26.74 15.76
CA PHE A 159 -8.07 -27.18 14.41
C PHE A 159 -6.70 -26.67 13.96
N PHE A 160 -6.30 -25.47 14.37
CA PHE A 160 -5.17 -24.75 13.77
C PHE A 160 -4.04 -24.41 14.72
N ASP A 161 -4.21 -24.49 16.04
CA ASP A 161 -3.12 -24.21 16.99
C ASP A 161 -1.92 -25.16 16.74
N ILE A 162 -2.20 -26.43 16.42
CA ILE A 162 -1.16 -27.42 16.12
C ILE A 162 -0.24 -27.02 14.95
N LEU A 163 -0.70 -26.16 14.03
CA LEU A 163 0.13 -25.68 12.92
C LEU A 163 1.28 -24.81 13.41
N PHE A 164 1.09 -24.08 14.52
CA PHE A 164 2.12 -23.23 15.10
C PHE A 164 3.26 -24.07 15.65
N ASP A 165 2.94 -25.07 16.47
CA ASP A 165 3.95 -25.96 17.04
C ASP A 165 4.68 -26.76 15.96
N THR A 166 3.96 -27.23 14.94
CA THR A 166 4.53 -28.10 13.91
C THR A 166 5.18 -27.32 12.76
N ILE A 167 4.36 -26.67 11.93
CA ILE A 167 4.76 -26.04 10.67
C ILE A 167 5.60 -24.78 10.91
N TYR A 168 5.17 -23.92 11.83
CA TYR A 168 5.88 -22.66 12.12
C TYR A 168 6.99 -22.82 13.17
N GLY A 169 7.03 -23.94 13.88
CA GLY A 169 8.06 -24.25 14.88
C GLY A 169 7.99 -23.42 16.16
N VAL A 170 6.96 -22.60 16.33
CA VAL A 170 6.81 -21.66 17.45
C VAL A 170 5.34 -21.61 17.88
N PRO A 171 5.01 -21.83 19.18
CA PRO A 171 3.63 -21.81 19.66
C PRO A 171 2.91 -20.48 19.35
N LYS A 172 1.60 -20.54 19.14
CA LYS A 172 0.77 -19.37 18.76
C LYS A 172 1.00 -18.13 19.65
N ASN A 173 1.04 -18.34 20.96
CA ASN A 173 1.21 -17.24 21.93
C ASN A 173 2.60 -16.62 21.84
N GLU A 174 3.62 -17.45 21.63
CA GLU A 174 4.99 -16.95 21.46
C GLU A 174 5.15 -16.22 20.13
N THR A 175 4.55 -16.73 19.04
CA THR A 175 4.53 -16.03 17.75
C THR A 175 3.96 -14.62 17.86
N LYS A 176 2.86 -14.44 18.61
CA LYS A 176 2.30 -13.10 18.87
C LYS A 176 3.30 -12.20 19.61
N LEU A 177 3.94 -12.72 20.67
CA LEU A 177 4.93 -11.97 21.43
C LEU A 177 6.16 -11.58 20.59
N LEU A 178 6.64 -12.47 19.73
CA LEU A 178 7.76 -12.19 18.81
C LEU A 178 7.38 -11.10 17.81
N LEU A 179 6.19 -11.17 17.21
CA LEU A 179 5.69 -10.17 16.28
C LEU A 179 5.51 -8.79 16.94
N ASP A 180 4.93 -8.75 18.14
CA ASP A 180 4.73 -7.51 18.90
C ASP A 180 6.06 -6.85 19.32
N ALA A 181 7.10 -7.66 19.54
CA ALA A 181 8.44 -7.19 19.88
C ALA A 181 9.22 -6.66 18.67
N ASP A 182 8.98 -7.18 17.47
CA ASP A 182 9.69 -6.79 16.23
C ASP A 182 9.06 -5.58 15.52
N LYS A 183 8.84 -4.49 16.27
CA LYS A 183 8.15 -3.29 15.76
C LYS A 183 8.81 -2.66 14.53
N THR A 184 10.13 -2.79 14.41
CA THR A 184 10.92 -2.23 13.30
C THR A 184 11.06 -3.20 12.12
N GLY A 185 10.67 -4.47 12.30
CA GLY A 185 10.90 -5.55 11.33
C GLY A 185 12.38 -5.90 11.14
N GLU A 186 13.27 -5.40 12.00
CA GLU A 186 14.73 -5.63 11.87
C GLU A 186 15.10 -7.10 12.11
N ASN A 187 14.32 -7.80 12.95
CA ASN A 187 14.56 -9.20 13.26
C ASN A 187 13.92 -10.16 12.24
N GLN A 188 13.15 -9.62 11.28
CA GLN A 188 12.48 -10.36 10.22
C GLN A 188 11.53 -11.46 10.74
N VAL A 189 10.91 -11.25 11.91
CA VAL A 189 10.09 -12.29 12.56
C VAL A 189 8.97 -12.81 11.66
N TYR A 190 8.22 -11.89 11.04
CA TYR A 190 7.14 -12.28 10.13
C TYR A 190 7.65 -13.12 8.97
N ASN A 191 8.65 -12.60 8.25
CA ASN A 191 9.16 -13.22 7.01
C ASN A 191 9.74 -14.61 7.30
N ILE A 192 10.58 -14.75 8.34
CA ILE A 192 11.24 -16.03 8.64
C ILE A 192 10.22 -17.09 9.11
N LEU A 193 9.21 -16.71 9.89
CA LEU A 193 8.15 -17.62 10.28
C LEU A 193 7.30 -18.04 9.08
N ASP A 194 6.93 -17.10 8.21
CA ASP A 194 6.12 -17.36 7.01
C ASP A 194 6.87 -18.26 6.00
N ASP A 195 8.15 -17.96 5.77
CA ASP A 195 9.08 -18.76 4.96
C ASP A 195 9.22 -20.18 5.53
N ARG A 196 9.43 -20.32 6.85
CA ARG A 196 9.48 -21.65 7.48
C ARG A 196 8.17 -22.39 7.25
N GLY A 197 7.04 -21.72 7.44
CA GLY A 197 5.73 -22.30 7.18
C GLY A 197 5.61 -22.83 5.76
N SER A 198 6.12 -22.08 4.78
CA SER A 198 6.19 -22.47 3.38
C SER A 198 7.06 -23.71 3.16
N ALA A 199 8.28 -23.73 3.72
CA ALA A 199 9.22 -24.84 3.58
C ALA A 199 8.70 -26.14 4.19
N PHE A 200 8.10 -26.07 5.37
CA PHE A 200 7.53 -27.22 6.07
C PHE A 200 6.25 -27.71 5.40
N HIS A 201 5.33 -26.83 5.01
CA HIS A 201 4.10 -27.23 4.33
C HIS A 201 4.38 -27.86 2.96
N ASN A 202 5.32 -27.30 2.21
CA ASN A 202 5.65 -27.77 0.86
C ASN A 202 6.70 -28.88 0.84
N HIS A 203 7.22 -29.29 2.00
CA HIS A 203 8.21 -30.36 2.16
C HIS A 203 9.51 -30.13 1.38
N TYR A 204 10.05 -28.92 1.44
CA TYR A 204 11.36 -28.62 0.85
C TYR A 204 12.40 -28.18 1.90
N ALA A 205 12.07 -28.23 3.19
CA ALA A 205 13.04 -27.98 4.27
C ALA A 205 14.12 -29.09 4.32
N ASP A 206 15.33 -28.77 3.89
CA ASP A 206 16.51 -29.65 3.96
C ASP A 206 17.58 -29.02 4.86
N THR A 207 18.02 -27.82 4.52
CA THR A 207 19.11 -27.13 5.21
C THR A 207 18.64 -26.03 6.17
N CYS A 208 17.42 -25.50 5.97
CA CYS A 208 16.94 -24.32 6.70
C CYS A 208 16.55 -24.58 8.18
N VAL A 209 16.37 -25.84 8.62
CA VAL A 209 15.95 -26.17 10.00
C VAL A 209 16.94 -25.66 11.05
N LYS A 210 18.25 -25.84 10.82
CA LYS A 210 19.29 -25.43 11.78
C LYS A 210 19.45 -23.91 11.85
N PRO A 211 19.58 -23.17 10.73
CA PRO A 211 19.56 -21.71 10.73
C PRO A 211 18.34 -21.11 11.45
N PHE A 212 17.15 -21.69 11.24
CA PHE A 212 15.95 -21.25 11.96
C PHE A 212 16.09 -21.36 13.47
N ASN A 213 16.53 -22.52 13.97
CA ASN A 213 16.63 -22.75 15.41
C ASN A 213 17.67 -21.81 16.05
N SER A 214 18.79 -21.58 15.36
CA SER A 214 19.80 -20.59 15.77
C SER A 214 19.23 -19.18 15.82
N TRP A 215 18.53 -18.75 14.76
CA TRP A 215 17.88 -17.44 14.69
C TRP A 215 16.84 -17.26 15.81
N LEU A 216 15.94 -18.22 15.98
CA LEU A 216 14.90 -18.18 17.01
C LEU A 216 15.50 -18.07 18.42
N SER A 217 16.55 -18.85 18.70
CA SER A 217 17.27 -18.77 19.97
C SER A 217 17.90 -17.38 20.19
N ALA A 218 18.47 -16.78 19.15
CA ALA A 218 19.04 -15.44 19.25
C ALA A 218 17.99 -14.35 19.45
N VAL A 219 16.82 -14.46 18.82
CA VAL A 219 15.70 -13.52 19.00
C VAL A 219 15.14 -13.63 20.42
N ARG A 220 14.95 -14.85 20.95
CA ARG A 220 14.56 -15.06 22.36
C ARG A 220 15.57 -14.43 23.32
N GLY A 221 16.86 -14.67 23.10
CA GLY A 221 17.92 -14.05 23.90
C GLY A 221 17.91 -12.51 23.84
N LEU A 222 17.56 -11.93 22.69
CA LEU A 222 17.38 -10.48 22.57
C LEU A 222 16.20 -9.97 23.42
N GLN A 223 15.07 -10.67 23.39
CA GLN A 223 13.90 -10.35 24.20
C GLN A 223 14.18 -10.47 25.70
N ASP A 224 14.92 -11.50 26.12
CA ASP A 224 15.31 -11.69 27.51
C ASP A 224 16.19 -10.53 28.01
N ILE A 225 17.19 -10.15 27.20
CA ILE A 225 18.07 -9.01 27.51
C ILE A 225 17.24 -7.73 27.62
N GLN A 226 16.33 -7.47 26.69
CA GLN A 226 15.47 -6.27 26.68
C GLN A 226 14.51 -6.24 27.87
N SER A 227 13.92 -7.38 28.23
CA SER A 227 12.98 -7.49 29.36
C SER A 227 13.69 -7.28 30.70
N ALA A 228 14.89 -7.85 30.87
CA ALA A 228 15.69 -7.73 32.10
C ALA A 228 16.16 -6.28 32.40
N THR A 229 16.06 -5.38 31.42
CA THR A 229 16.75 -4.09 31.41
C THR A 229 15.83 -2.90 31.20
N MET A 230 14.51 -3.13 31.08
CA MET A 230 13.49 -2.07 31.00
C MET A 230 13.61 -1.00 32.11
N ASN A 231 14.27 -1.31 33.24
CA ASN A 231 14.45 -0.41 34.38
C ASN A 231 15.91 -0.04 34.71
N LYS A 232 16.90 -0.37 33.86
CA LYS A 232 18.33 -0.11 34.13
C LYS A 232 19.03 0.57 32.95
N ALA A 233 19.21 1.89 33.05
CA ALA A 233 20.02 2.66 32.10
C ALA A 233 21.52 2.53 32.43
N SER A 234 22.16 1.43 32.03
CA SER A 234 23.63 1.31 32.06
C SER A 234 24.23 1.29 30.65
N SER A 235 25.47 1.74 30.51
CA SER A 235 26.24 1.70 29.25
C SER A 235 26.49 0.26 28.77
N ASP A 236 26.71 -0.67 29.70
CA ASP A 236 27.02 -2.07 29.41
C ASP A 236 25.83 -2.77 28.76
N HIS A 237 24.61 -2.38 29.15
CA HIS A 237 23.38 -2.89 28.57
C HIS A 237 23.25 -2.55 27.08
N LYS A 238 23.55 -1.31 26.69
CA LYS A 238 23.52 -0.90 25.27
C LYS A 238 24.48 -1.73 24.42
N SER A 239 25.64 -2.10 24.99
CA SER A 239 26.61 -2.97 24.33
C SER A 239 26.08 -4.39 24.12
N CYS A 240 25.47 -5.00 25.15
CA CYS A 240 24.87 -6.33 25.06
C CYS A 240 23.72 -6.39 24.02
N VAL A 241 22.80 -5.42 24.05
CA VAL A 241 21.70 -5.35 23.07
C VAL A 241 22.25 -5.21 21.65
N ARG A 242 23.25 -4.34 21.44
CA ARG A 242 23.86 -4.13 20.12
C ARG A 242 24.54 -5.40 19.62
N LYS A 243 25.28 -6.10 20.48
CA LYS A 243 25.93 -7.37 20.14
C LYS A 243 24.88 -8.43 19.76
N GLN A 244 23.82 -8.56 20.55
CA GLN A 244 22.77 -9.53 20.26
C GLN A 244 22.02 -9.20 18.97
N LYS A 245 21.70 -7.92 18.72
CA LYS A 245 21.12 -7.47 17.44
C LYS A 245 22.01 -7.81 16.25
N SER A 246 23.33 -7.63 16.37
CA SER A 246 24.25 -7.99 15.29
C SER A 246 24.29 -9.49 15.02
N GLU A 247 24.14 -10.33 16.06
CA GLU A 247 24.04 -11.79 15.90
C GLU A 247 22.73 -12.18 15.21
N VAL A 248 21.61 -11.59 15.61
CA VAL A 248 20.31 -11.80 14.93
C VAL A 248 20.43 -11.45 13.44
N GLN A 249 21.00 -10.30 13.09
CA GLN A 249 21.19 -9.88 11.69
C GLN A 249 22.11 -10.80 10.89
N LYS A 250 23.09 -11.42 11.54
CA LYS A 250 23.94 -12.42 10.90
C LYS A 250 23.13 -13.69 10.61
N LEU A 251 22.36 -14.15 11.59
CA LEU A 251 21.53 -15.36 11.49
C LEU A 251 20.37 -15.19 10.49
N VAL A 252 19.84 -13.98 10.31
CA VAL A 252 18.89 -13.66 9.22
C VAL A 252 19.51 -13.96 7.84
N ARG A 253 20.78 -13.58 7.61
CA ARG A 253 21.45 -13.86 6.32
C ARG A 253 21.75 -15.35 6.13
N GLU A 254 22.08 -16.05 7.21
CA GLU A 254 22.26 -17.51 7.20
C GLU A 254 20.93 -18.21 6.86
N TRP A 255 19.81 -17.76 7.44
CA TRP A 255 18.47 -18.20 7.08
C TRP A 255 18.16 -17.94 5.60
N ASP A 256 18.29 -16.70 5.12
CA ASP A 256 17.97 -16.34 3.73
C ASP A 256 18.74 -17.19 2.72
N THR A 257 20.00 -17.50 3.03
CA THR A 257 20.85 -18.34 2.17
C THR A 257 20.34 -19.78 2.13
N ALA A 258 20.09 -20.38 3.29
CA ALA A 258 19.60 -21.75 3.39
C ALA A 258 18.19 -21.91 2.81
N PHE A 259 17.30 -20.95 3.08
CA PHE A 259 15.93 -20.97 2.57
C PHE A 259 15.90 -20.88 1.04
N LYS A 260 16.67 -19.96 0.43
CA LYS A 260 16.75 -19.85 -1.04
C LYS A 260 17.32 -21.09 -1.69
N GLU A 261 18.31 -21.73 -1.05
CA GLU A 261 18.87 -22.99 -1.55
C GLU A 261 17.83 -24.13 -1.51
N ASP A 262 17.09 -24.24 -0.41
CA ASP A 262 16.02 -25.22 -0.25
C ASP A 262 14.86 -24.96 -1.23
N GLU A 263 14.46 -23.69 -1.40
CA GLU A 263 13.41 -23.25 -2.32
C GLU A 263 13.75 -23.56 -3.78
N ALA A 264 14.99 -23.29 -4.20
CA ALA A 264 15.47 -23.62 -5.56
C ALA A 264 15.43 -25.13 -5.85
N LYS A 265 15.41 -25.97 -4.81
CA LYS A 265 15.39 -27.44 -4.90
C LYS A 265 14.01 -28.02 -4.62
N ARG A 266 12.95 -27.22 -4.53
CA ARG A 266 11.60 -27.62 -4.11
C ARG A 266 11.04 -28.88 -4.79
N ASP A 267 11.34 -29.10 -6.06
CA ASP A 267 10.87 -30.27 -6.83
C ASP A 267 11.78 -31.50 -6.71
N THR A 268 12.90 -31.38 -5.99
CA THR A 268 13.90 -32.43 -5.82
C THR A 268 14.03 -32.81 -4.34
N GLY A 269 14.08 -34.12 -4.03
CA GLY A 269 14.38 -34.55 -2.66
C GLY A 269 13.22 -34.51 -1.65
N THR A 270 11.96 -34.36 -2.08
CA THR A 270 10.78 -34.31 -1.19
C THR A 270 10.76 -35.41 -0.11
N LYS A 271 11.18 -36.65 -0.44
CA LYS A 271 11.25 -37.76 0.54
C LYS A 271 12.29 -37.53 1.64
N LYS A 272 13.44 -36.93 1.29
CA LYS A 272 14.50 -36.59 2.24
C LYS A 272 14.00 -35.50 3.18
N CYS A 273 13.41 -34.42 2.64
CA CYS A 273 12.86 -33.32 3.42
C CYS A 273 11.71 -33.79 4.33
N GLN A 274 10.82 -34.67 3.84
CA GLN A 274 9.79 -35.30 4.69
C GLN A 274 10.38 -36.05 5.88
N LYS A 275 11.51 -36.76 5.69
CA LYS A 275 12.20 -37.45 6.78
C LYS A 275 12.76 -36.47 7.80
N ILE A 276 13.38 -35.38 7.34
CA ILE A 276 13.92 -34.32 8.20
C ILE A 276 12.80 -33.65 9.02
N ILE A 277 11.69 -33.31 8.37
CA ILE A 277 10.50 -32.74 9.05
C ILE A 277 9.92 -33.72 10.06
N TRP A 278 9.88 -35.02 9.73
CA TRP A 278 9.43 -36.06 10.65
C TRP A 278 10.33 -36.17 11.89
N GLU A 279 11.65 -36.15 11.69
CA GLU A 279 12.64 -36.17 12.75
C GLU A 279 12.49 -34.92 13.66
N ASP A 280 12.28 -33.72 13.10
CA ASP A 280 11.97 -32.50 13.89
C ASP A 280 10.74 -32.68 14.79
N TYR A 281 9.66 -33.26 14.26
CA TYR A 281 8.44 -33.50 15.04
C TYR A 281 8.64 -34.54 16.14
N LEU A 282 9.45 -35.57 15.87
CA LEU A 282 9.78 -36.61 16.84
C LEU A 282 10.62 -36.02 17.99
N ASP A 283 11.69 -35.29 17.66
CA ASP A 283 12.62 -34.69 18.62
C ASP A 283 11.94 -33.68 19.55
N ARG A 284 10.93 -32.97 19.03
CA ARG A 284 10.12 -32.00 19.77
C ARG A 284 8.92 -32.62 20.49
N GLY A 285 8.72 -33.93 20.40
CA GLY A 285 7.63 -34.64 21.06
C GLY A 285 6.24 -34.25 20.54
N LEU A 286 6.12 -33.83 19.28
CA LEU A 286 4.86 -33.31 18.71
C LEU A 286 3.94 -34.39 18.17
N LEU A 287 4.45 -35.61 17.92
CA LEU A 287 3.66 -36.70 17.34
C LEU A 287 2.39 -37.06 18.14
N PRO A 288 2.39 -37.10 19.49
CA PRO A 288 1.15 -37.30 20.26
C PRO A 288 0.15 -36.16 20.08
N LEU A 289 0.60 -34.89 20.12
CA LEU A 289 -0.26 -33.71 19.96
C LEU A 289 -0.94 -33.68 18.59
N ILE A 290 -0.19 -34.04 17.54
CA ILE A 290 -0.76 -34.13 16.19
C ILE A 290 -1.83 -35.23 16.14
N LYS A 291 -1.63 -36.37 16.82
CA LYS A 291 -2.64 -37.43 16.89
C LYS A 291 -3.90 -37.00 17.64
N GLU A 292 -3.76 -36.26 18.73
CA GLU A 292 -4.88 -35.71 19.48
C GLU A 292 -5.69 -34.72 18.62
N SER A 293 -5.03 -33.92 17.79
CA SER A 293 -5.70 -32.97 16.87
C SER A 293 -6.54 -33.60 15.75
N ILE A 294 -6.51 -34.93 15.60
CA ILE A 294 -7.24 -35.70 14.59
C ILE A 294 -8.59 -36.19 15.09
N VAL A 295 -8.72 -36.40 16.40
CA VAL A 295 -9.92 -36.93 17.07
C VAL A 295 -10.93 -35.80 17.27
#